data_AF-A0A812QRR2-F1
#
_entry.id   AF-A0A812QRR2-F1
#
_cell.length_a   1.000
_cell.length_b   1.000
_cell.length_c   1.000
_cell.angle_alpha   90.00
_cell.angle_beta   90.00
_cell.angle_gamma   90.00
#
_symmetry.space_group_name_H-M   'P 1'
#
loop_
_entity.id
_entity.type
_entity.pdbx_description
1 polymer ?
#
loop_
_entity_poly.entity_id
_entity_poly.type
_entity_poly.pdbx_seq_one_letter_code
_entity_poly.pdbx_strand_id
1 'polypeptide(L)'
;MFGFILSPIEFLLMAAYAPLLSLRALESKTLNDDTNLLAFWMVMAVLSAVESITWGAVWILPFYTELRFGLVVYMLFFQGGKKVYTIAIDPMYQQAKKKLPAELLQELDEDPKKFLLSMGQTGKEMIMQLVEKAKAKSAEASAPAKEKKKAAKAK
;
A
#
# COMPACT_ATOMS: atom_id res chain seq x y z
N MET A 1 -22.16 -14.74 6.63
CA MET A 1 -22.53 -16.18 6.60
C MET A 1 -22.15 -16.87 5.29
N PHE A 2 -22.14 -16.18 4.13
CA PHE A 2 -21.71 -16.80 2.86
C PHE A 2 -20.19 -16.90 2.70
N GLY A 3 -19.39 -16.18 3.49
CA GLY A 3 -17.93 -16.25 3.44
C GLY A 3 -17.31 -17.66 3.56
N PHE A 4 -17.95 -18.61 4.24
CA PHE A 4 -17.48 -20.00 4.29
C PHE A 4 -17.57 -20.72 2.93
N ILE A 5 -18.54 -20.35 2.10
CA ILE A 5 -18.77 -20.93 0.77
C ILE A 5 -18.00 -20.13 -0.29
N LEU A 6 -17.93 -18.81 -0.14
CA LEU A 6 -17.24 -17.94 -1.09
C LEU A 6 -15.72 -18.04 -0.99
N SER A 7 -15.16 -18.22 0.21
CA SER A 7 -13.72 -18.34 0.44
C SER A 7 -13.04 -19.43 -0.40
N PRO A 8 -13.52 -20.71 -0.42
CA PRO A 8 -12.90 -21.74 -1.25
C PRO A 8 -13.06 -21.47 -2.76
N ILE A 9 -14.17 -20.86 -3.18
CA ILE A 9 -14.40 -20.51 -4.59
C ILE A 9 -13.45 -19.39 -5.01
N GLU A 10 -13.32 -18.34 -4.19
CA GLU A 10 -12.37 -17.25 -4.41
C GLU A 10 -10.95 -17.79 -4.50
N PHE A 11 -10.57 -18.70 -3.60
CA PHE A 11 -9.27 -19.37 -3.62
C PHE A 11 -9.05 -20.12 -4.93
N LEU A 12 -10.03 -20.90 -5.41
CA LEU A 12 -9.91 -21.60 -6.71
C LEU A 12 -9.80 -20.65 -7.89
N LEU A 13 -10.57 -19.55 -7.89
CA LEU A 13 -10.47 -18.53 -8.93
C LEU A 13 -9.09 -17.85 -8.94
N MET A 14 -8.55 -17.55 -7.76
CA MET A 14 -7.23 -16.93 -7.60
C MET A 14 -6.07 -17.87 -7.86
N ALA A 15 -6.15 -19.12 -7.41
CA ALA A 15 -5.03 -20.07 -7.44
C ALA A 15 -4.98 -20.89 -8.73
N ALA A 16 -6.12 -21.13 -9.38
CA ALA A 16 -6.18 -21.91 -10.62
C ALA A 16 -6.59 -21.05 -11.81
N TYR A 17 -7.71 -20.34 -11.74
CA TYR A 17 -8.28 -19.71 -12.93
C TYR A 17 -7.52 -18.45 -13.39
N ALA A 18 -7.18 -17.53 -12.48
CA ALA A 18 -6.42 -16.32 -12.82
C ALA A 18 -4.98 -16.62 -13.33
N PRO A 19 -4.24 -17.61 -12.79
CA PRO A 19 -2.95 -18.02 -13.34
C PRO A 19 -3.09 -18.68 -14.72
N LEU A 20 -4.12 -19.50 -14.94
CA LEU A 20 -4.39 -20.08 -16.26
C LEU A 20 -4.74 -19.00 -17.30
N LEU A 21 -5.52 -17.99 -16.91
CA LEU A 21 -5.74 -16.81 -17.73
C LEU A 21 -4.45 -16.04 -17.99
N SER A 22 -3.53 -15.99 -17.00
CA SER A 22 -2.22 -15.34 -17.16
C SER A 22 -1.33 -16.07 -18.15
N LEU A 23 -1.32 -17.40 -18.11
CA LEU A 23 -0.60 -18.23 -19.07
C LEU A 23 -1.16 -18.05 -20.48
N ARG A 24 -2.49 -18.04 -20.63
CA ARG A 24 -3.12 -17.75 -21.93
C ARG A 24 -2.84 -16.35 -22.43
N ALA A 25 -2.83 -15.36 -21.54
CA ALA A 25 -2.54 -13.98 -21.90
C ALA A 25 -1.09 -13.86 -22.42
N LEU A 26 -0.13 -14.50 -21.72
CA LEU A 26 1.28 -14.60 -22.12
C LEU A 26 1.50 -15.30 -23.48
N GLU A 27 0.66 -16.27 -23.82
CA GLU A 27 0.70 -16.94 -25.13
C GLU A 27 -0.05 -16.16 -26.22
N SER A 28 -0.97 -15.27 -25.83
CA SER A 28 -1.73 -14.42 -26.75
C SER A 28 -0.89 -13.24 -27.24
N LYS A 29 -1.12 -12.77 -28.47
CA LYS A 29 -0.47 -11.56 -29.00
C LYS A 29 -1.21 -10.26 -28.65
N THR A 30 -2.27 -10.35 -27.85
CA THR A 30 -3.21 -9.26 -27.61
C THR A 30 -2.93 -8.56 -26.27
N LEU A 31 -2.22 -7.43 -26.32
CA LEU A 31 -1.84 -6.61 -25.15
C LEU A 31 -3.02 -6.17 -24.24
N ASN A 32 -4.25 -6.18 -24.76
CA ASN A 32 -5.41 -5.72 -24.01
C ASN A 32 -5.77 -6.66 -22.85
N ASP A 33 -5.61 -7.97 -23.05
CA ASP A 33 -5.92 -8.98 -22.03
C ASP A 33 -4.85 -9.02 -20.95
N ASP A 34 -3.57 -8.89 -21.34
CA ASP A 34 -2.43 -8.77 -20.42
C ASP A 34 -2.59 -7.59 -19.47
N THR A 35 -2.94 -6.42 -20.01
CA THR A 35 -3.05 -5.20 -19.21
C THR A 35 -4.20 -5.28 -18.20
N ASN A 36 -5.34 -5.87 -18.60
CA ASN A 36 -6.47 -6.07 -17.69
C ASN A 36 -6.11 -7.01 -16.54
N LEU A 37 -5.35 -8.05 -16.83
CA LEU A 37 -4.94 -9.04 -15.85
C LEU A 37 -3.86 -8.50 -14.91
N LEU A 38 -2.90 -7.73 -15.43
CA LEU A 38 -1.92 -7.03 -14.60
C LEU A 38 -2.61 -6.01 -13.67
N ALA A 39 -3.60 -5.28 -14.18
CA ALA A 39 -4.41 -4.36 -13.39
C ALA A 39 -5.21 -5.10 -12.30
N PHE A 40 -5.75 -6.29 -12.60
CA PHE A 40 -6.38 -7.16 -11.62
C PHE A 40 -5.41 -7.53 -10.49
N TRP A 41 -4.23 -8.06 -10.83
CA TRP A 41 -3.22 -8.44 -9.83
C TRP A 41 -2.79 -7.24 -8.98
N MET A 42 -2.68 -6.06 -9.57
CA MET A 42 -2.31 -4.86 -8.82
C MET A 42 -3.38 -4.44 -7.80
N VAL A 43 -4.65 -4.41 -8.21
CA VAL A 43 -5.74 -4.07 -7.29
C VAL A 43 -5.85 -5.09 -6.16
N MET A 44 -5.65 -6.37 -6.46
CA MET A 44 -5.65 -7.43 -5.44
C MET A 44 -4.50 -7.31 -4.46
N ALA A 45 -3.30 -6.94 -4.92
CA ALA A 45 -2.16 -6.68 -4.04
C ALA A 45 -2.42 -5.50 -3.09
N VAL A 46 -3.01 -4.41 -3.59
CA VAL A 46 -3.39 -3.26 -2.76
C VAL A 46 -4.46 -3.64 -1.74
N LEU A 47 -5.48 -4.39 -2.15
CA LEU A 47 -6.50 -4.89 -1.25
C LEU A 47 -5.90 -5.76 -0.14
N SER A 48 -5.00 -6.68 -0.49
CA SER A 48 -4.30 -7.55 0.46
C SER A 48 -3.37 -6.78 1.42
N ALA A 49 -2.73 -5.70 0.93
CA ALA A 49 -1.93 -4.81 1.78
C ALA A 49 -2.82 -4.08 2.81
N VAL A 50 -3.98 -3.58 2.41
CA VAL A 50 -4.94 -2.92 3.31
C VAL A 50 -5.48 -3.92 4.35
N GLU A 51 -5.80 -5.15 3.95
CA GLU A 51 -6.21 -6.22 4.86
C GLU A 51 -5.13 -6.54 5.91
N SER A 52 -3.87 -6.58 5.46
CA SER A 52 -2.72 -6.81 6.35
C SER A 52 -2.54 -5.68 7.36
N ILE A 53 -2.66 -4.41 6.91
CA ILE A 53 -2.53 -3.23 7.79
C ILE A 53 -3.68 -3.16 8.80
N THR A 54 -4.88 -3.51 8.36
CA THR A 54 -6.08 -3.47 9.22
C THR A 54 -6.11 -4.61 10.23
N TRP A 55 -5.10 -5.50 10.28
CA TRP A 55 -5.00 -6.61 11.23
C TRP A 55 -6.28 -7.45 11.31
N GLY A 56 -6.94 -7.66 10.16
CA GLY A 56 -8.21 -8.39 10.11
C GLY A 56 -9.41 -7.65 10.71
N ALA A 57 -9.31 -6.36 11.05
CA ALA A 57 -10.45 -5.54 11.48
C ALA A 57 -11.57 -5.51 10.44
N VAL A 58 -11.26 -5.78 9.17
CA VAL A 58 -12.25 -5.90 8.09
C VAL A 58 -13.19 -7.10 8.26
N TRP A 59 -12.85 -8.07 9.11
CA TRP A 59 -13.72 -9.19 9.47
C TRP A 59 -14.95 -8.76 10.30
N ILE A 60 -14.94 -7.55 10.88
CA ILE A 60 -16.10 -6.96 11.56
C ILE A 60 -17.22 -6.59 10.57
N LEU A 61 -16.89 -6.37 9.29
CA LEU A 61 -17.84 -6.02 8.25
C LEU A 61 -18.48 -7.29 7.69
N PRO A 62 -19.78 -7.56 7.96
CA PRO A 62 -20.43 -8.82 7.60
C PRO A 62 -20.62 -9.03 6.08
N PHE A 63 -20.35 -8.00 5.26
CA PHE A 63 -20.46 -8.02 3.79
C PHE A 63 -19.12 -7.87 3.06
N TYR A 64 -18.00 -7.87 3.78
CA TYR A 64 -16.70 -7.60 3.17
C TYR A 64 -16.27 -8.71 2.21
N THR A 65 -16.48 -9.98 2.59
CA THR A 65 -16.13 -11.14 1.75
C THR A 65 -16.93 -11.16 0.45
N GLU A 66 -18.21 -10.81 0.52
CA GLU A 66 -19.11 -10.73 -0.64
C GLU A 66 -18.71 -9.59 -1.59
N LEU A 67 -18.34 -8.42 -1.05
CA LEU A 67 -17.82 -7.30 -1.84
C LEU A 67 -16.49 -7.64 -2.50
N ARG A 68 -15.56 -8.25 -1.76
CA ARG A 68 -14.27 -8.71 -2.28
C ARG A 68 -14.46 -9.73 -3.41
N PHE A 69 -15.29 -10.75 -3.18
CA PHE A 69 -15.61 -11.75 -4.19
C PHE A 69 -16.27 -11.14 -5.43
N GLY A 70 -17.24 -10.25 -5.25
CA GLY A 70 -17.89 -9.53 -6.35
C GLY A 70 -16.89 -8.71 -7.16
N LEU A 71 -15.92 -8.09 -6.50
CA LEU A 71 -14.84 -7.33 -7.16
C LEU A 71 -13.93 -8.25 -7.98
N VAL A 72 -13.54 -9.42 -7.45
CA VAL A 72 -12.75 -10.43 -8.17
C VAL A 72 -13.49 -10.92 -9.41
N VAL A 73 -14.76 -11.30 -9.27
CA VAL A 73 -15.58 -11.76 -10.40
C VAL A 73 -15.75 -10.65 -11.44
N TYR A 74 -16.02 -9.42 -11.01
CA TYR A 74 -16.15 -8.27 -11.90
C TYR A 74 -14.86 -8.02 -12.70
N MET A 75 -13.70 -8.10 -12.07
CA MET A 75 -12.43 -7.88 -12.77
C MET A 75 -12.08 -9.00 -13.74
N LEU A 76 -12.29 -10.27 -13.36
CA LEU A 76 -11.96 -11.42 -14.20
C LEU A 76 -12.91 -11.56 -15.40
N PHE A 77 -14.21 -11.41 -15.19
CA PHE A 77 -15.21 -11.72 -16.23
C PHE A 77 -15.64 -10.50 -17.05
N PHE A 78 -15.65 -9.30 -16.46
CA PHE A 78 -16.11 -8.08 -17.14
C PHE A 78 -14.97 -7.21 -17.65
N GLN A 79 -13.73 -7.72 -17.65
CA GLN A 79 -12.53 -6.94 -17.99
C GLN A 79 -12.47 -5.61 -17.21
N GLY A 80 -13.04 -5.59 -15.99
CA GLY A 80 -13.14 -4.42 -15.13
C GLY A 80 -11.79 -3.97 -14.56
N GLY A 81 -10.74 -4.78 -14.73
CA GLY A 81 -9.36 -4.54 -14.33
C GLY A 81 -8.90 -3.10 -14.58
N LYS A 82 -8.91 -2.68 -15.84
CA LYS A 82 -8.52 -1.31 -16.24
C LYS A 82 -9.39 -0.24 -15.59
N LYS A 83 -10.71 -0.42 -15.56
CA LYS A 83 -11.63 0.59 -15.01
C LYS A 83 -11.36 0.82 -13.53
N VAL A 84 -11.24 -0.25 -12.76
CA VAL A 84 -10.98 -0.15 -11.31
C VAL A 84 -9.58 0.42 -11.06
N TYR A 85 -8.59 0.02 -11.86
CA TYR A 85 -7.25 0.59 -11.78
C TYR A 85 -7.24 2.11 -12.05
N THR A 86 -7.87 2.57 -13.13
CA THR A 86 -7.94 4.00 -13.47
C THR A 86 -8.71 4.82 -12.44
N ILE A 87 -9.73 4.24 -11.80
CA ILE A 87 -10.55 4.96 -10.82
C ILE A 87 -9.87 5.02 -9.45
N ALA A 88 -9.24 3.93 -8.99
CA ALA A 88 -8.74 3.83 -7.63
C ALA A 88 -7.21 3.96 -7.55
N ILE A 89 -6.48 3.27 -8.42
CA ILE A 89 -5.01 3.15 -8.31
C ILE A 89 -4.32 4.32 -8.99
N ASP A 90 -4.75 4.72 -10.18
CA ASP A 90 -4.15 5.84 -10.92
C ASP A 90 -4.15 7.17 -10.13
N PRO A 91 -5.25 7.64 -9.52
CA PRO A 91 -5.21 8.88 -8.74
C PRO A 91 -4.34 8.77 -7.49
N MET A 92 -4.26 7.59 -6.87
CA MET A 92 -3.36 7.36 -5.74
C MET A 92 -1.89 7.36 -6.18
N TYR A 93 -1.59 6.73 -7.30
CA TYR A 93 -0.25 6.67 -7.89
C TYR A 93 0.22 8.06 -8.31
N GLN A 94 -0.63 8.86 -8.97
CA GLN A 94 -0.29 10.22 -9.36
C GLN A 94 -0.09 11.14 -8.16
N GLN A 95 -0.90 10.98 -7.11
CA GLN A 95 -0.70 11.73 -5.86
C GLN A 95 0.59 11.32 -5.14
N ALA A 96 0.94 10.04 -5.16
CA ALA A 96 2.20 9.56 -4.61
C ALA A 96 3.38 10.12 -5.41
N LYS A 97 3.36 10.04 -6.74
CA LYS A 97 4.40 10.60 -7.63
C LYS A 97 4.62 12.09 -7.38
N LYS A 98 3.55 12.88 -7.21
CA LYS A 98 3.66 14.33 -6.91
C LYS A 98 4.34 14.64 -5.57
N LYS A 99 4.29 13.71 -4.61
CA LYS A 99 4.89 13.89 -3.29
C LYS A 99 6.34 13.40 -3.22
N LEU A 100 6.81 12.67 -4.24
CA LEU A 100 8.20 12.23 -4.30
C LEU A 100 9.10 13.37 -4.81
N PRO A 101 10.29 13.56 -4.23
CA PRO A 101 11.31 14.41 -4.81
C PRO A 101 11.77 13.85 -6.16
N ALA A 102 12.19 14.73 -7.08
CA ALA A 102 12.55 14.38 -8.45
C ALA A 102 13.67 13.31 -8.53
N GLU A 103 14.59 13.29 -7.56
CA GLU A 103 15.67 12.32 -7.45
C GLU A 103 15.15 10.90 -7.21
N LEU A 104 14.17 10.74 -6.31
CA LEU A 104 13.53 9.45 -6.04
C LEU A 104 12.64 8.99 -7.20
N LEU A 105 12.06 9.92 -7.96
CA LEU A 105 11.31 9.59 -9.19
C LEU A 105 12.23 9.05 -10.29
N GLN A 106 13.40 9.66 -10.47
CA GLN A 106 14.40 9.17 -11.42
C GLN A 106 14.90 7.78 -11.02
N GLU A 107 15.20 7.56 -9.74
CA GLU A 107 15.63 6.25 -9.25
C GLU A 107 14.52 5.18 -9.41
N LEU A 108 13.25 5.55 -9.21
CA LEU A 108 12.11 4.67 -9.44
C LEU A 108 11.94 4.29 -10.92
N ASP A 109 12.15 5.23 -11.84
CA ASP A 109 12.04 4.99 -13.28
C ASP A 109 13.26 4.20 -13.83
N GLU A 110 14.44 4.34 -13.23
CA GLU A 110 15.66 3.59 -13.62
C GLU A 110 15.76 2.19 -12.99
N ASP A 111 15.59 2.07 -11.67
CA ASP A 111 15.70 0.80 -10.95
C ASP A 111 14.79 0.76 -9.71
N PRO A 112 13.61 0.11 -9.82
CA PRO A 112 12.67 -0.04 -8.72
C PRO A 112 13.29 -0.66 -7.45
N LYS A 113 14.34 -1.47 -7.58
CA LYS A 113 14.99 -2.10 -6.42
C LYS A 113 15.85 -1.11 -5.64
N LYS A 114 16.58 -0.24 -6.35
CA LYS A 114 17.39 0.81 -5.70
C LYS A 114 16.49 1.81 -4.97
N PHE A 115 15.38 2.20 -5.60
CA PHE A 115 14.36 3.02 -4.97
C PHE A 115 13.83 2.43 -3.65
N LEU A 116 13.59 1.11 -3.60
CA LEU A 116 13.16 0.45 -2.36
C LEU A 116 14.27 0.47 -1.29
N LEU A 117 15.54 0.35 -1.68
CA LEU A 117 16.67 0.42 -0.76
C LEU A 117 16.87 1.84 -0.20
N SER A 118 16.75 2.87 -1.05
CA SER A 118 16.87 4.27 -0.63
C SER A 118 15.72 4.67 0.28
N MET A 119 14.48 4.28 -0.03
CA MET A 119 13.35 4.46 0.91
C MET A 119 13.57 3.76 2.26
N GLY A 120 14.16 2.56 2.26
CA GLY A 120 14.51 1.85 3.49
C GLY A 120 15.57 2.59 4.33
N GLN A 121 16.53 3.25 3.68
CA GLN A 121 17.54 4.09 4.34
C GLN A 121 16.93 5.38 4.89
N THR A 122 16.15 6.10 4.09
CA THR A 122 15.42 7.31 4.52
C THR A 122 14.51 7.03 5.72
N GLY A 123 13.82 5.89 5.72
CA GLY A 123 12.99 5.46 6.85
C GLY A 123 13.79 5.28 8.15
N LYS A 124 14.98 4.68 8.09
CA LYS A 124 15.88 4.54 9.25
C LYS A 124 16.36 5.89 9.75
N GLU A 125 16.75 6.79 8.86
CA GLU A 125 17.20 8.14 9.20
C GLU A 125 16.07 8.95 9.86
N MET A 126 14.84 8.87 9.35
CA MET A 126 13.68 9.53 9.95
C MET A 126 13.41 9.01 11.37
N ILE A 127 13.48 7.70 11.58
CA ILE A 127 13.33 7.11 12.92
C ILE A 127 14.46 7.60 13.85
N MET A 128 15.71 7.63 13.38
CA MET A 128 16.82 8.18 14.18
C MET A 128 16.60 9.65 14.53
N GLN A 129 16.12 10.47 13.59
CA GLN A 129 15.79 11.88 13.86
C GLN A 129 14.65 12.02 14.88
N LEU A 130 13.63 11.16 14.83
CA LEU A 130 12.55 11.15 15.83
C LEU A 130 13.06 10.70 17.20
N VAL A 131 13.95 9.71 17.26
CA VAL A 131 14.60 9.26 18.50
C VAL A 131 15.48 10.38 19.08
N GLU A 132 16.27 11.06 18.26
CA GLU A 132 17.10 12.18 18.71
C GLU A 132 16.25 13.39 19.12
N LYS A 133 15.17 13.71 18.40
CA LYS A 133 14.21 14.74 18.86
C LYS A 133 13.51 14.35 20.16
N ALA A 134 13.17 13.08 20.35
CA ALA A 134 12.58 12.57 21.59
C ALA A 134 13.59 12.63 22.75
N LYS A 135 14.87 12.29 22.50
CA LYS A 135 15.96 12.43 23.47
C LYS A 135 16.27 13.89 23.81
N ALA A 136 16.31 14.78 22.82
CA ALA A 136 16.53 16.21 23.03
C ALA A 136 15.38 16.82 23.84
N LYS A 137 14.13 16.46 23.51
CA LYS A 137 12.95 16.90 24.25
C LYS A 137 12.89 16.32 25.66
N SER A 138 13.33 15.07 25.87
CA SER A 138 13.42 14.48 27.22
C SER A 138 14.59 15.05 28.03
N ALA A 139 15.71 15.41 27.39
CA ALA A 139 16.83 16.13 28.00
C ALA A 139 16.46 17.57 28.38
N GLU A 140 15.71 18.30 27.55
CA GLU A 140 15.17 19.63 27.88
C GLU A 140 14.13 19.55 29.02
N ALA A 141 13.32 18.49 29.05
CA ALA A 141 12.35 18.27 30.13
C ALA A 141 13.01 17.83 31.46
N SER A 142 14.22 17.28 31.42
CA SER A 142 14.99 16.86 32.60
C SER A 142 16.10 17.85 32.99
N ALA A 143 16.32 18.92 32.23
CA ALA A 143 17.21 20.02 32.61
C ALA A 143 16.69 20.65 33.92
N PRO A 144 17.51 20.68 34.99
CA PRO A 144 17.03 21.04 36.32
C PRO A 144 16.51 22.47 36.35
N ALA A 145 15.42 22.67 37.08
CA ALA A 145 14.70 23.92 37.33
C ALA A 145 15.52 25.06 38.01
N LYS A 146 16.83 25.14 37.79
CA LYS A 146 17.73 26.11 38.44
C LYS A 146 17.83 27.46 37.72
N GLU A 147 17.40 27.59 36.46
CA GLU A 147 17.54 28.87 35.73
C GLU A 147 16.27 29.75 35.72
N LYS A 148 15.07 29.17 35.85
CA LYS A 148 13.82 29.95 35.88
C LYS A 148 13.61 30.78 37.16
N LYS A 149 14.36 30.52 38.25
CA LYS A 149 14.27 31.29 39.50
C LYS A 149 15.22 32.50 39.60
N LYS A 150 16.21 32.66 38.71
CA LYS A 150 17.16 33.79 38.79
C LYS A 150 16.67 35.04 38.02
N ALA A 151 15.85 34.87 36.98
CA ALA A 151 15.28 35.98 36.22
C ALA A 151 14.02 36.63 36.86
N ALA A 152 13.33 35.91 37.76
CA ALA A 152 12.10 36.40 38.41
C ALA A 152 12.36 37.17 39.73
N LYS A 153 13.62 37.27 40.18
CA LYS A 153 14.02 37.94 41.43
C LYS A 153 14.79 39.25 41.24
N ALA A 154 14.92 39.73 40.00
CA ALA A 154 15.60 40.96 39.64
C ALA A 154 14.65 42.03 39.05
N LYS A 155 13.34 41.90 39.31
CA LYS A 155 12.32 42.87 38.90
C LYS A 155 11.53 43.34 40.11
#